data_AF-A0A7S9C4E4-F1
#
_entry.id   AF-A0A7S9C4E4-F1
#
_cell.length_a   1.000
_cell.length_b   1.000
_cell.length_c   1.000
_cell.angle_alpha   90.00
_cell.angle_beta   90.00
_cell.angle_gamma   90.00
#
_symmetry.space_group_name_H-M   'P 1'
#
loop_
_entity.id
_entity.type
_entity.pdbx_description
1 polymer ?
#
loop_
_entity_poly.entity_id
_entity_poly.type
_entity_poly.pdbx_seq_one_letter_code
_entity_poly.pdbx_strand_id
1 'polypeptide(L)'
;MNLRWAPKREYTLDFKRAALALAAGQGVYATARELGLAEQTLRNWAKAQQREGGLENAAGHAATAEQMELSRLRAENARLRMRLQLLLPPQPTEPSRPSA
;
A
#
# COMPACT_ATOMS: atom_id res chain seq x y z
N MET A 1 20.42 -2.58 -20.66
CA MET A 1 19.60 -2.70 -19.42
C MET A 1 18.23 -2.14 -19.73
N ASN A 2 17.20 -2.98 -19.87
CA ASN A 2 15.85 -2.51 -20.23
C ASN A 2 14.97 -2.52 -18.98
N LEU A 3 14.78 -1.36 -18.34
CA LEU A 3 13.67 -1.18 -17.41
C LEU A 3 12.38 -1.22 -18.25
N ARG A 4 11.76 -2.40 -18.30
CA ARG A 4 10.44 -2.56 -18.88
C ARG A 4 9.45 -1.83 -17.96
N TRP A 5 9.14 -0.58 -18.30
CA TRP A 5 7.99 0.09 -17.71
C TRP A 5 6.75 -0.74 -18.10
N ALA A 6 6.20 -1.48 -17.15
CA ALA A 6 4.95 -2.18 -17.38
C ALA A 6 3.83 -1.14 -17.36
N PRO A 7 2.89 -1.16 -18.33
CA PRO A 7 1.77 -0.24 -18.33
C PRO A 7 0.98 -0.40 -17.02
N LYS A 8 0.65 0.74 -16.41
CA LYS A 8 -0.11 0.75 -15.16
C LYS A 8 -1.50 0.20 -15.45
N ARG A 9 -1.91 -0.86 -14.74
CA ARG A 9 -3.30 -1.33 -14.79
C ARG A 9 -4.20 -0.23 -14.24
N GLU A 10 -5.02 0.35 -15.10
CA GLU A 10 -6.06 1.28 -14.71
C GLU A 10 -7.35 0.53 -14.39
N TYR A 11 -7.94 0.87 -13.25
CA TYR A 11 -9.21 0.31 -12.80
C TYR A 11 -10.27 1.40 -12.87
N THR A 12 -11.41 1.08 -13.47
CA THR A 12 -12.56 1.98 -13.56
C THR A 12 -13.10 2.32 -12.18
N LEU A 13 -13.80 3.46 -12.07
CA LEU A 13 -14.39 3.91 -10.82
C LEU A 13 -15.42 2.90 -10.28
N ASP A 14 -16.27 2.37 -11.16
CA ASP A 14 -17.26 1.35 -10.81
C ASP A 14 -16.62 0.07 -10.30
N PHE A 15 -15.53 -0.37 -10.92
CA PHE A 15 -14.78 -1.53 -10.43
C PHE A 15 -14.25 -1.29 -9.01
N LYS A 16 -13.71 -0.11 -8.71
CA LYS A 16 -13.23 0.22 -7.36
C LYS A 16 -14.35 0.25 -6.32
N ARG A 17 -15.50 0.82 -6.68
CA ARG A 17 -16.69 0.85 -5.81
C ARG A 17 -17.18 -0.56 -5.51
N ALA A 18 -17.31 -1.40 -6.54
CA ALA A 18 -17.72 -2.79 -6.38
C ALA A 18 -16.71 -3.59 -5.53
N ALA A 19 -15.41 -3.41 -5.76
CA ALA A 19 -14.36 -4.06 -4.97
C ALA A 19 -14.37 -3.65 -3.49
N LEU A 20 -14.68 -2.38 -3.19
CA LEU A 20 -14.80 -1.92 -1.80
C LEU A 20 -16.08 -2.39 -1.12
N ALA A 21 -17.20 -2.46 -1.85
CA ALA A 21 -18.44 -3.06 -1.34
C ALA A 21 -18.23 -4.55 -1.00
N LEU A 22 -17.52 -5.29 -1.87
CA LEU A 22 -17.16 -6.67 -1.62
C LEU A 22 -16.24 -6.81 -0.38
N ALA A 23 -15.24 -5.93 -0.26
CA ALA A 23 -14.34 -5.90 0.89
C ALA A 23 -15.04 -5.54 2.21
N ALA A 24 -16.16 -4.82 2.18
CA ALA A 24 -16.95 -4.56 3.38
C ALA A 24 -17.66 -5.82 3.90
N GLY A 25 -18.03 -6.76 3.01
CA GLY A 25 -18.72 -8.00 3.36
C GLY A 25 -17.80 -9.15 3.79
N GLN A 26 -16.66 -9.32 3.12
CA GLN A 26 -15.75 -10.46 3.36
C GLN A 26 -14.32 -10.07 3.75
N GLY A 27 -14.05 -8.77 3.89
CA GLY A 27 -12.74 -8.26 4.27
C GLY A 27 -11.78 -8.06 3.10
N VAL A 28 -10.76 -7.23 3.36
CA VAL A 28 -9.81 -6.76 2.34
C VAL A 28 -8.94 -7.90 1.80
N TYR A 29 -8.49 -8.82 2.65
CA TYR A 29 -7.60 -9.91 2.26
C TYR A 29 -8.29 -10.92 1.33
N ALA A 30 -9.49 -11.38 1.70
CA ALA A 30 -10.27 -12.34 0.90
C ALA A 30 -10.61 -11.74 -0.47
N THR A 31 -11.12 -10.50 -0.47
CA THR A 31 -11.44 -9.75 -1.70
C THR A 31 -10.22 -9.54 -2.60
N ALA A 32 -9.04 -9.24 -2.03
CA ALA A 32 -7.82 -9.09 -2.81
C ALA A 32 -7.43 -10.38 -3.53
N ARG A 33 -7.56 -11.54 -2.86
CA ARG A 33 -7.27 -12.84 -3.47
C ARG A 33 -8.27 -13.20 -4.56
N GLU A 34 -9.56 -12.94 -4.32
CA GLU A 34 -10.62 -13.18 -5.29
C GLU A 34 -10.45 -12.34 -6.56
N LEU A 35 -10.14 -11.05 -6.41
CA LEU A 35 -9.98 -10.12 -7.53
C LEU A 35 -8.58 -10.12 -8.16
N GLY A 36 -7.65 -10.93 -7.65
CA GLY A 36 -6.26 -10.97 -8.12
C GLY A 36 -5.52 -9.63 -7.92
N LEU A 37 -5.86 -8.89 -6.87
CA LEU A 37 -5.29 -7.58 -6.53
C LEU A 37 -4.26 -7.70 -5.41
N ALA A 38 -3.29 -6.79 -5.38
CA ALA A 38 -2.50 -6.59 -4.18
C ALA A 38 -3.40 -6.02 -3.07
N GLU A 39 -3.32 -6.56 -1.86
CA GLU A 39 -4.11 -6.10 -0.71
C GLU A 39 -3.93 -4.59 -0.43
N GLN A 40 -2.72 -4.08 -0.69
CA GLN A 40 -2.41 -2.67 -0.56
C GLN A 40 -3.23 -1.78 -1.51
N THR A 41 -3.61 -2.29 -2.68
CA THR A 41 -4.46 -1.57 -3.65
C THR A 41 -5.83 -1.31 -3.05
N LEU A 42 -6.47 -2.33 -2.47
CA LEU A 42 -7.78 -2.18 -1.82
C LEU A 42 -7.70 -1.25 -0.60
N ARG A 43 -6.65 -1.37 0.23
CA ARG A 43 -6.44 -0.44 1.36
C ARG A 43 -6.29 1.01 0.91
N ASN A 44 -5.59 1.24 -0.20
CA ASN A 44 -5.41 2.58 -0.76
C ASN A 44 -6.75 3.15 -1.26
N TRP A 45 -7.59 2.33 -1.89
CA TRP A 45 -8.93 2.76 -2.30
C TRP A 45 -9.85 3.04 -1.12
N ALA A 46 -9.85 2.19 -0.09
CA ALA A 46 -10.61 2.43 1.13
C ALA A 46 -10.22 3.75 1.81
N LYS A 47 -8.92 4.05 1.87
CA LYS A 47 -8.42 5.34 2.36
C LYS A 47 -8.81 6.51 1.46
N ALA A 48 -8.77 6.33 0.14
CA ALA A 48 -9.16 7.37 -0.80
C ALA A 48 -10.65 7.70 -0.73
N GLN A 49 -11.51 6.69 -0.50
CA GLN A 49 -12.95 6.88 -0.31
C GLN A 49 -13.28 7.81 0.86
N GLN A 50 -12.44 7.84 1.90
CA GLN A 50 -12.62 8.68 3.10
C GLN A 50 -12.09 10.12 2.94
N ARG A 51 -11.37 10.42 1.85
CA ARG A 51 -10.79 11.74 1.60
C ARG A 51 -11.71 12.59 0.74
N GLU A 52 -11.55 13.91 0.86
CA GLU A 52 -12.20 14.88 -0.02
C GLU A 52 -11.78 14.62 -1.48
N GLY A 53 -12.75 14.46 -2.39
CA GLY A 53 -12.56 14.02 -3.78
C GLY A 53 -12.47 12.49 -4.01
N GLY A 54 -12.57 11.67 -2.96
CA GLY A 54 -12.99 10.27 -3.04
C GLY A 54 -12.19 9.34 -3.96
N LEU A 55 -12.87 8.33 -4.50
CA LEU A 55 -12.29 7.32 -5.40
C LEU A 55 -11.95 7.86 -6.79
N GLU A 56 -12.46 9.03 -7.16
CA GLU A 56 -12.16 9.69 -8.42
C GLU A 56 -10.71 10.19 -8.44
N ASN A 57 -10.21 10.71 -7.31
CA ASN A 57 -8.79 11.00 -7.14
C ASN A 57 -7.90 9.75 -7.11
N ALA A 58 -8.47 8.58 -6.78
CA ALA A 58 -7.78 7.30 -6.88
C ALA A 58 -7.81 6.72 -8.32
N ALA A 59 -8.59 7.28 -9.23
CA ALA A 59 -8.57 6.98 -10.66
C ALA A 59 -7.39 7.70 -11.33
N GLY A 60 -6.61 6.96 -12.11
CA GLY A 60 -5.70 7.53 -13.10
C GLY A 60 -4.43 8.21 -12.62
N HIS A 61 -4.16 8.38 -11.32
CA HIS A 61 -2.93 9.06 -10.94
C HIS A 61 -1.71 8.11 -11.02
N ALA A 62 -0.85 8.36 -12.02
CA ALA A 62 0.56 8.04 -11.93
C ALA A 62 1.06 8.45 -10.52
N ALA A 63 1.91 7.64 -9.89
CA ALA A 63 2.37 8.00 -8.55
C ALA A 63 3.08 9.34 -8.71
N THR A 64 2.73 10.34 -7.90
CA THR A 64 3.41 11.64 -7.99
C THR A 64 4.90 11.44 -7.75
N ALA A 65 5.76 12.32 -8.26
CA ALA A 65 7.20 12.23 -8.05
C ALA A 65 7.54 12.08 -6.55
N GLU A 66 6.83 12.80 -5.69
CA GLU A 66 6.93 12.70 -4.23
C GLU A 66 6.52 11.32 -3.69
N GLN A 67 5.46 10.70 -4.22
CA GLN A 67 5.03 9.37 -3.80
C GLN A 67 6.00 8.26 -4.25
N MET A 68 6.59 8.43 -5.44
CA MET A 68 7.65 7.54 -5.93
C MET A 68 8.89 7.66 -5.07
N GLU A 69 9.30 8.89 -4.75
CA GLU A 69 10.46 9.14 -3.90
C GLU A 69 10.21 8.64 -2.47
N LEU A 70 9.02 8.84 -1.91
CA LEU A 70 8.65 8.28 -0.61
C LEU A 70 8.70 6.74 -0.61
N SER A 71 8.27 6.09 -1.70
CA SER A 71 8.33 4.64 -1.84
C SER A 71 9.78 4.15 -1.93
N ARG A 72 10.62 4.84 -2.68
CA ARG A 72 12.07 4.59 -2.77
C ARG A 72 12.73 4.73 -1.40
N LEU A 73 12.49 5.84 -0.71
CA LEU A 73 13.05 6.12 0.61
C LEU A 73 12.61 5.08 1.64
N ARG A 74 11.36 4.62 1.61
CA ARG A 74 10.90 3.53 2.48
C ARG A 74 11.59 2.21 2.18
N ALA A 75 11.78 1.88 0.90
CA ALA A 75 12.50 0.68 0.50
C ALA A 75 13.97 0.74 0.93
N GLU A 76 14.61 1.91 0.80
CA GLU A 76 15.99 2.15 1.23
C GLU A 76 16.12 2.08 2.76
N ASN A 77 15.20 2.70 3.49
CA ASN A 77 15.17 2.62 4.95
C ASN A 77 14.99 1.17 5.45
N ALA A 78 14.12 0.39 4.80
CA ALA A 78 13.95 -1.03 5.13
C ALA A 78 15.23 -1.84 4.91
N ARG A 79 15.92 -1.62 3.78
CA ARG A 79 17.24 -2.24 3.50
C ARG A 79 18.30 -1.83 4.52
N LEU A 80 18.35 -0.56 4.89
CA LEU A 80 19.28 -0.05 5.90
C LEU A 80 19.00 -0.64 7.28
N ARG A 81 17.73 -0.72 7.69
CA ARG A 81 17.33 -1.37 8.95
C ARG A 81 17.72 -2.84 8.98
N MET A 82 17.52 -3.56 7.87
CA MET A 82 17.95 -4.96 7.75
C MET A 82 19.48 -5.08 7.87
N ARG A 83 20.24 -4.18 7.23
CA ARG A 83 21.70 -4.17 7.32
C ARG A 83 22.19 -3.85 8.74
N LEU A 84 21.51 -2.94 9.44
CA LEU A 84 21.79 -2.66 10.85
C LEU A 84 21.49 -3.87 11.73
N GLN A 85 20.38 -4.58 11.51
CA GLN A 85 20.04 -5.81 12.25
C GLN A 85 21.06 -6.94 12.04
N LEU A 86 21.74 -6.96 10.90
CA LEU A 86 22.83 -7.89 10.61
C LEU A 86 24.15 -7.53 11.32
N LEU A 87 24.35 -6.26 11.64
CA LEU A 87 25.60 -5.74 12.23
C LEU A 87 25.49 -5.51 13.74
N LEU A 88 24.28 -5.31 14.24
CA LEU A 88 24.00 -5.03 15.65
C LEU A 88 23.37 -6.28 16.29
N PRO A 89 23.74 -6.66 17.52
CA PRO A 89 23.03 -7.69 18.27
C PRO A 89 21.53 -7.34 18.36
N PRO A 90 20.65 -8.35 18.52
CA PRO A 90 19.20 -8.11 18.55
C PRO A 90 18.89 -7.00 19.56
N GLN A 91 18.16 -5.98 19.10
CA GLN A 91 17.68 -4.92 19.99
C GLN A 91 16.94 -5.58 21.15
N PRO A 92 17.24 -5.24 22.42
CA PRO A 92 16.40 -5.68 23.52
C PRO A 92 14.98 -5.23 23.17
N THR A 93 14.07 -6.19 23.05
CA THR A 93 12.64 -5.89 22.92
C THR A 93 12.29 -5.05 24.14
N GLU A 94 12.15 -3.73 23.97
CA GLU A 94 11.64 -2.87 25.02
C GLU A 94 10.30 -3.48 25.45
N PRO A 95 10.14 -3.90 26.72
CA PRO A 95 8.85 -4.41 27.17
C PRO A 95 7.85 -3.30 26.94
N SER A 96 6.75 -3.62 26.23
CA SER A 96 5.65 -2.70 25.97
C SER A 96 5.38 -1.88 27.22
N ARG A 97 5.68 -0.57 27.17
CA ARG A 97 5.34 0.33 28.27
C ARG A 97 3.85 0.16 28.54
N PRO A 98 3.42 -0.19 29.76
CA PRO A 98 2.02 -0.19 30.08
C PRO A 98 1.50 1.23 29.88
N SER A 99 0.39 1.35 29.13
CA SER A 99 -0.36 2.60 29.05
C SER A 99 -0.85 2.92 30.46
N ALA A 100 -0.30 3.97 31.06
CA ALA A 100 -0.84 4.61 32.25
C ALA A 100 -1.98 5.56 31.84
#